data_AF-A0AAV6YRG7-F1
#
_entry.id   AF-A0AAV6YRG7-F1
#
_cell.length_a   1.000
_cell.length_b   1.000
_cell.length_c   1.000
_cell.angle_alpha   90.00
_cell.angle_beta   90.00
_cell.angle_gamma   90.00
#
_symmetry.space_group_name_H-M   'P 1'
#
loop_
_entity.id
_entity.type
_entity.pdbx_description
1 polymer ?
#
loop_
_entity_poly.entity_id
_entity_poly.type
_entity_poly.pdbx_seq_one_letter_code
_entity_poly.pdbx_strand_id
1 'polypeptide(L)'
;VVKVVLVASPGFVREQFCEFLFLRAVKQDLKTILENRGKFLQVHSSSGHKYSLTEVLCDPAVTSRLADTKAASEIKALGDFYKMLQHEPDRAFYGIKQVERANEALAIDTLLVTDELFRHQDVATRTRYVKLVDSVRENGGVVRIFSSLHVSGEQLNQLTGVAAILRFPVADLSEDESSSGED
;
A
#
# COMPACT_ATOMS: atom_id res chain seq x y z
N VAL A 1 19.62 -9.41 2.95
CA VAL A 1 19.37 -10.24 4.15
C VAL A 1 17.88 -10.22 4.45
N VAL A 2 17.24 -11.38 4.59
CA VAL A 2 15.80 -11.46 4.91
C VAL A 2 15.61 -11.27 6.42
N LYS A 3 14.76 -10.31 6.81
CA LYS A 3 14.46 -9.99 8.22
C LYS A 3 13.52 -11.03 8.85
N VAL A 4 12.42 -11.36 8.17
CA VAL A 4 11.36 -12.26 8.65
C VAL A 4 10.85 -13.09 7.47
N VAL A 5 10.47 -14.34 7.74
CA VAL A 5 9.77 -15.23 6.80
C VAL A 5 8.35 -15.44 7.34
N LEU A 6 7.35 -14.91 6.64
CA LEU A 6 5.96 -15.06 7.02
C LEU A 6 5.39 -16.36 6.44
N VAL A 7 4.76 -17.16 7.28
CA VAL A 7 4.04 -18.37 6.89
C VAL A 7 2.58 -18.15 7.27
N ALA A 8 1.72 -17.99 6.27
CA ALA A 8 0.31 -17.70 6.49
C ALA A 8 -0.59 -18.71 5.79
N SER A 9 -1.66 -19.13 6.45
CA SER A 9 -2.67 -20.02 5.88
C SER A 9 -4.01 -19.86 6.60
N PRO A 10 -5.12 -20.21 5.95
CA PRO A 10 -6.36 -20.52 6.65
C PRO A 10 -6.21 -21.84 7.43
N GLY A 11 -6.66 -21.86 8.69
CA GLY A 11 -6.62 -23.05 9.54
C GLY A 11 -5.21 -23.52 9.94
N PHE A 12 -5.05 -24.84 10.07
CA PHE A 12 -3.86 -25.50 10.66
C PHE A 12 -2.71 -25.80 9.66
N VAL A 13 -2.87 -25.44 8.39
CA VAL A 13 -1.89 -25.80 7.34
C VAL A 13 -0.51 -25.19 7.60
N ARG A 14 -0.42 -23.94 8.09
CA ARG A 14 0.85 -23.28 8.42
C ARG A 14 1.62 -24.01 9.52
N GLU A 15 0.92 -24.58 10.49
CA GLU A 15 1.51 -25.26 11.65
C GLU A 15 2.10 -26.58 11.19
N GLN A 16 1.29 -27.37 10.47
CA GLN A 16 1.73 -28.63 9.85
C GLN A 16 2.89 -28.42 8.86
N PHE A 17 2.86 -27.35 8.07
CA PHE A 17 3.94 -27.00 7.16
C PHE A 17 5.23 -26.63 7.91
N CYS A 18 5.15 -25.82 8.97
CA CYS A 18 6.32 -25.45 9.76
C CYS A 18 6.96 -26.68 10.42
N GLU A 19 6.15 -27.58 10.98
CA GLU A 19 6.64 -28.84 11.56
C GLU A 19 7.35 -29.69 10.51
N PHE A 20 6.72 -29.89 9.34
CA PHE A 20 7.30 -30.63 8.23
C PHE A 20 8.62 -30.01 7.75
N LEU A 21 8.67 -28.68 7.61
CA LEU A 21 9.85 -27.94 7.16
C LEU A 21 11.03 -28.14 8.12
N PHE A 22 10.81 -27.99 9.43
CA PHE A 22 11.88 -28.15 10.40
C PHE A 22 12.32 -29.61 10.55
N LEU A 23 11.39 -30.57 10.49
CA LEU A 23 11.71 -32.00 10.54
C LEU A 23 12.57 -32.40 9.33
N ARG A 24 12.25 -31.87 8.14
CA ARG A 24 13.04 -32.12 6.93
C ARG A 24 14.38 -31.40 6.95
N ALA A 25 14.45 -30.18 7.50
CA ALA A 25 15.69 -29.44 7.68
C ALA A 25 16.69 -30.18 8.58
N VAL A 26 16.21 -30.84 9.65
CA VAL A 26 17.06 -31.71 10.50
C VAL A 26 17.53 -32.94 9.73
N LYS A 27 16.63 -33.62 8.99
CA LYS A 27 16.99 -34.83 8.22
C LYS A 27 18.01 -34.58 7.10
N GLN A 28 18.00 -33.39 6.52
CA GLN A 28 18.86 -33.01 5.39
C GLN A 28 20.05 -32.12 5.82
N ASP A 29 20.24 -31.90 7.12
CA ASP A 29 21.29 -31.04 7.69
C ASP A 29 21.33 -29.63 7.07
N LEU A 30 20.16 -29.03 6.85
CA LEU A 30 20.01 -27.66 6.33
C LEU A 30 20.24 -26.62 7.44
N LYS A 31 21.51 -26.40 7.79
CA LYS A 31 21.95 -25.44 8.83
C LYS A 31 21.34 -24.04 8.68
N THR A 32 21.20 -23.56 7.44
CA THR A 32 20.65 -22.24 7.13
C THR A 32 19.21 -22.06 7.63
N ILE A 33 18.39 -23.11 7.60
CA ILE A 33 16.99 -23.04 8.08
C ILE A 33 16.96 -23.16 9.61
N LEU A 34 17.79 -24.04 10.17
CA LEU A 34 17.86 -24.29 11.61
C LEU A 34 18.34 -23.05 12.39
N GLU A 35 19.38 -22.37 11.90
CA GLU A 35 19.89 -21.12 12.49
C GLU A 35 18.88 -19.97 12.38
N ASN A 36 18.06 -19.97 11.33
CA ASN A 36 17.06 -18.94 11.08
C ASN A 36 15.66 -19.31 11.57
N ARG A 37 15.51 -20.34 12.41
CA ARG A 37 14.20 -20.78 12.93
C ARG A 37 13.39 -19.65 13.57
N GLY A 38 14.05 -18.76 14.32
CA GLY A 38 13.41 -17.61 14.97
C GLY A 38 12.90 -16.52 14.01
N LYS A 39 13.23 -16.59 12.71
CA LYS A 39 12.74 -15.69 11.67
C LYS A 39 11.43 -16.15 11.04
N PHE A 40 11.04 -17.40 11.22
CA PHE A 40 9.77 -17.93 10.73
C PHE A 40 8.66 -17.49 11.68
N LEU A 41 7.71 -16.71 11.16
CA LEU A 41 6.58 -16.20 11.91
C LEU A 41 5.30 -16.70 11.26
N GLN A 42 4.46 -17.33 12.08
CA GLN A 42 3.19 -17.91 11.66
C GLN A 42 2.09 -16.87 11.81
N VAL A 43 1.27 -16.68 10.78
CA VAL A 43 0.20 -15.67 10.76
C VAL A 43 -1.09 -16.28 10.25
N HIS A 44 -2.23 -15.74 10.68
CA HIS A 44 -3.53 -16.12 10.13
C HIS A 44 -3.72 -15.46 8.76
N SER A 45 -4.35 -16.17 7.83
CA SER A 45 -4.73 -15.63 6.53
C SER A 45 -6.10 -16.16 6.17
N SER A 46 -6.98 -15.29 5.65
CA SER A 46 -8.30 -15.72 5.14
C SER A 46 -8.21 -16.68 3.96
N SER A 47 -7.17 -16.56 3.12
CA SER A 47 -6.99 -17.39 1.93
C SER A 47 -5.51 -17.65 1.59
N GLY A 48 -5.25 -18.49 0.60
CA GLY A 48 -3.91 -18.72 0.04
C GLY A 48 -3.58 -17.84 -1.19
N HIS A 49 -4.41 -16.87 -1.51
CA HIS A 49 -4.25 -16.00 -2.69
C HIS A 49 -3.42 -14.75 -2.37
N LYS A 50 -2.93 -14.07 -3.42
CA LYS A 50 -2.08 -12.88 -3.29
C LYS A 50 -2.69 -11.76 -2.45
N TYR A 51 -4.01 -11.57 -2.54
CA TYR A 51 -4.68 -10.49 -1.81
C TYR A 51 -4.61 -10.67 -0.29
N SER A 52 -4.58 -11.90 0.24
CA SER A 52 -4.51 -12.12 1.68
C SER A 52 -3.16 -11.72 2.28
N LEU A 53 -2.16 -11.42 1.46
CA LEU A 53 -0.90 -10.85 1.92
C LEU A 53 -1.09 -9.46 2.55
N THR A 54 -2.07 -8.67 2.12
CA THR A 54 -2.37 -7.37 2.74
C THR A 54 -2.93 -7.55 4.15
N GLU A 55 -3.87 -8.49 4.32
CA GLU A 55 -4.43 -8.87 5.62
C GLU A 55 -3.32 -9.31 6.59
N VAL A 56 -2.46 -10.22 6.15
CA VAL A 56 -1.33 -10.75 6.93
C VAL A 56 -0.37 -9.64 7.36
N LEU A 57 -0.09 -8.68 6.48
CA LEU A 57 0.81 -7.56 6.79
C LEU A 57 0.18 -6.51 7.71
N CYS A 58 -1.15 -6.42 7.77
CA CYS A 58 -1.88 -5.57 8.70
C CYS A 58 -1.98 -6.15 10.12
N ASP A 59 -1.68 -7.44 10.32
CA ASP A 59 -1.75 -8.07 11.64
C ASP A 59 -0.77 -7.38 12.62
N PRO A 60 -1.21 -6.96 13.82
CA PRO A 60 -0.34 -6.32 14.82
C PRO A 60 0.91 -7.13 15.18
N ALA A 61 0.81 -8.46 15.20
CA ALA A 61 1.92 -9.36 15.52
C ALA A 61 3.05 -9.25 14.48
N VAL A 62 2.67 -9.06 13.22
CA VAL A 62 3.55 -8.91 12.06
C VAL A 62 4.06 -7.47 11.96
N THR A 63 3.16 -6.50 12.13
CA THR A 63 3.42 -5.06 12.02
C THR A 63 4.52 -4.62 12.98
N SER A 64 4.52 -5.10 14.23
CA SER A 64 5.57 -4.75 15.20
C SER A 64 6.98 -5.14 14.75
N ARG A 65 7.11 -6.25 14.00
CA ARG A 65 8.41 -6.75 13.51
C ARG A 65 8.76 -6.22 12.11
N LEU A 66 7.77 -5.79 11.34
CA LEU A 66 7.90 -5.32 9.96
C LEU A 66 7.68 -3.81 9.80
N ALA A 67 7.48 -3.07 10.91
CA ALA A 67 7.27 -1.62 10.92
C ALA A 67 8.35 -0.85 10.13
N ASP A 68 9.59 -1.35 10.14
CA ASP A 68 10.72 -0.74 9.43
C ASP A 68 10.80 -1.12 7.94
N THR A 69 9.78 -1.76 7.38
CA THR A 69 9.76 -2.13 5.95
C THR A 69 8.92 -1.16 5.14
N LYS A 70 9.39 -0.86 3.92
CA LYS A 70 8.66 0.01 2.98
C LYS A 70 7.23 -0.50 2.74
N ALA A 71 7.06 -1.82 2.60
CA ALA A 71 5.76 -2.47 2.38
C ALA A 71 4.76 -2.18 3.51
N ALA A 72 5.18 -2.27 4.78
CA ALA A 72 4.31 -1.94 5.91
C ALA A 72 3.86 -0.47 5.89
N SER A 73 4.77 0.45 5.50
CA SER A 73 4.43 1.87 5.39
C SER A 73 3.45 2.17 4.25
N GLU A 74 3.55 1.46 3.13
CA GLU A 74 2.65 1.57 1.98
C GLU A 74 1.24 1.08 2.35
N ILE A 75 1.14 -0.09 2.97
CA ILE A 75 -0.15 -0.66 3.39
C ILE A 75 -0.81 0.23 4.44
N LYS A 76 -0.03 0.76 5.40
CA LYS A 76 -0.55 1.70 6.40
C LYS A 76 -1.11 2.96 5.75
N ALA A 77 -0.39 3.56 4.81
CA ALA A 77 -0.83 4.78 4.13
C ALA A 77 -2.13 4.57 3.33
N LEU A 78 -2.25 3.43 2.65
CA LEU A 78 -3.48 3.05 1.94
C LEU A 78 -4.64 2.77 2.92
N GLY A 79 -4.36 2.08 4.03
CA GLY A 79 -5.36 1.83 5.07
C GLY A 79 -5.84 3.12 5.74
N ASP A 80 -4.95 4.07 5.98
CA ASP A 80 -5.30 5.38 6.53
C ASP A 80 -6.13 6.21 5.52
N PHE A 81 -5.84 6.12 4.22
CA PHE A 81 -6.69 6.69 3.17
C PHE A 81 -8.12 6.14 3.20
N TYR A 82 -8.29 4.81 3.28
CA TYR A 82 -9.63 4.21 3.37
C TYR A 82 -10.37 4.60 4.66
N LYS A 83 -9.68 4.72 5.79
CA LYS A 83 -10.28 5.22 7.04
C LYS A 83 -10.77 6.66 6.88
N MET A 84 -9.97 7.53 6.25
CA MET A 84 -10.36 8.91 5.99
C MET A 84 -11.60 8.97 5.10
N LEU A 85 -11.65 8.15 4.04
CA LEU A 85 -12.82 8.06 3.17
C LEU A 85 -14.10 7.62 3.91
N GLN A 86 -13.97 6.76 4.93
CA GLN A 86 -15.10 6.30 5.74
C GLN A 86 -15.56 7.33 6.78
N HIS A 87 -14.64 8.08 7.38
CA HIS A 87 -14.96 9.02 8.45
C HIS A 87 -15.27 10.44 7.96
N GLU A 88 -14.48 10.95 7.01
CA GLU A 88 -14.52 12.32 6.52
C GLU A 88 -14.25 12.33 5.00
N PRO A 89 -15.27 12.08 4.15
CA PRO A 89 -15.09 11.93 2.70
C PRO A 89 -14.49 13.19 2.06
N ASP A 90 -14.76 14.37 2.62
CA ASP A 90 -14.26 15.67 2.13
C ASP A 90 -12.75 15.87 2.33
N ARG A 91 -12.03 14.89 2.89
CA ARG A 91 -10.58 14.93 3.14
C ARG A 91 -9.79 13.86 2.41
N ALA A 92 -10.43 12.98 1.65
CA ALA A 92 -9.76 11.93 0.89
C ALA A 92 -10.24 11.99 -0.55
N PHE A 93 -9.36 12.39 -1.46
CA PHE A 93 -9.67 12.50 -2.89
C PHE A 93 -8.81 11.55 -3.72
N TYR A 94 -9.36 11.10 -4.84
CA TYR A 94 -8.67 10.24 -5.79
C TYR A 94 -8.89 10.74 -7.22
N GLY A 95 -7.92 10.51 -8.09
CA GLY A 95 -7.93 11.05 -9.45
C GLY A 95 -7.21 12.38 -9.61
N ILE A 96 -6.63 12.56 -10.79
CA ILE A 96 -5.69 13.66 -11.06
C ILE A 96 -6.33 15.05 -10.90
N LYS A 97 -7.57 15.25 -11.37
CA LYS A 97 -8.23 16.56 -11.34
C LYS A 97 -8.49 17.04 -9.91
N GLN A 98 -9.02 16.14 -9.07
CA GLN A 98 -9.32 16.46 -7.67
C GLN A 98 -8.03 16.70 -6.88
N VAL A 99 -7.01 15.89 -7.11
CA VAL A 99 -5.72 16.01 -6.44
C VAL A 99 -4.97 17.28 -6.86
N GLU A 100 -5.07 17.72 -8.11
CA GLU A 100 -4.50 19.00 -8.54
C GLU A 100 -5.18 20.20 -7.88
N ARG A 101 -6.52 20.22 -7.84
CA ARG A 101 -7.23 21.28 -7.12
C ARG A 101 -6.90 21.28 -5.63
N ALA A 102 -6.75 20.10 -5.02
CA ALA A 102 -6.29 19.99 -3.63
C ALA A 102 -4.85 20.51 -3.44
N ASN A 103 -3.99 20.36 -4.44
CA ASN A 103 -2.64 20.92 -4.44
C ASN A 103 -2.67 22.45 -4.59
N GLU A 104 -3.54 23.00 -5.44
CA GLU A 104 -3.76 24.45 -5.56
C GLU A 104 -4.26 25.07 -4.25
N ALA A 105 -5.11 24.35 -3.52
CA ALA A 105 -5.56 24.73 -2.18
C ALA A 105 -4.50 24.51 -1.07
N LEU A 106 -3.33 23.95 -1.40
CA LEU A 106 -2.26 23.61 -0.44
C LEU A 106 -2.73 22.70 0.70
N ALA A 107 -3.74 21.88 0.43
CA ALA A 107 -4.41 21.07 1.44
C ALA A 107 -3.81 19.65 1.58
N ILE A 108 -2.93 19.24 0.68
CA ILE A 108 -2.40 17.86 0.64
C ILE A 108 -1.46 17.60 1.82
N ASP A 109 -1.80 16.61 2.64
CA ASP A 109 -0.91 16.10 3.68
C ASP A 109 -0.07 14.93 3.18
N THR A 110 -0.73 13.92 2.61
CA THR A 110 -0.07 12.72 2.07
C THR A 110 -0.56 12.45 0.66
N LEU A 111 0.37 12.40 -0.30
CA LEU A 111 0.10 12.04 -1.69
C LEU A 111 0.50 10.58 -1.93
N LEU A 112 -0.42 9.79 -2.49
CA LEU A 112 -0.24 8.39 -2.88
C LEU A 112 -0.20 8.32 -4.41
N VAL A 113 0.90 7.82 -4.98
CA VAL A 113 1.05 7.70 -6.44
C VAL A 113 1.65 6.34 -6.79
N THR A 114 1.17 5.69 -7.85
CA THR A 114 1.81 4.47 -8.38
C THR A 114 2.97 4.78 -9.32
N ASP A 115 4.00 3.93 -9.30
CA ASP A 115 5.20 4.12 -10.12
C ASP A 115 4.95 3.93 -11.62
N GLU A 116 3.89 3.22 -11.98
CA GLU A 116 3.42 3.01 -13.35
C GLU A 116 3.07 4.32 -14.07
N LEU A 117 2.50 5.30 -13.34
CA LEU A 117 2.14 6.60 -13.89
C LEU A 117 3.36 7.41 -14.34
N PHE A 118 4.53 7.16 -13.76
CA PHE A 118 5.79 7.80 -14.20
C PHE A 118 6.45 7.10 -15.39
N ARG A 119 5.98 5.90 -15.75
CA ARG A 119 6.50 5.10 -16.87
C ARG A 119 5.58 5.12 -18.09
N HIS A 120 4.52 5.93 -18.05
CA HIS A 120 3.58 6.07 -19.17
C HIS A 120 4.28 6.58 -20.44
N GLN A 121 3.81 6.12 -21.60
CA GLN A 121 4.43 6.45 -22.90
C GLN A 121 4.28 7.93 -23.27
N ASP A 122 3.22 8.57 -22.78
CA ASP A 122 2.98 9.98 -23.02
C ASP A 122 3.83 10.88 -22.09
N VAL A 123 4.64 11.72 -22.72
CA VAL A 123 5.56 12.64 -22.03
C VAL A 123 4.80 13.76 -21.32
N ALA A 124 3.64 14.17 -21.85
CA ALA A 124 2.85 15.25 -21.28
C ALA A 124 2.26 14.86 -19.91
N THR A 125 1.60 13.70 -19.84
CA THR A 125 1.09 13.13 -18.58
C THR A 125 2.21 12.87 -17.57
N ARG A 126 3.34 12.30 -18.00
CA ARG A 126 4.49 12.09 -17.10
C ARG A 126 4.99 13.39 -16.48
N THR A 127 5.14 14.43 -17.29
CA THR A 127 5.61 15.75 -16.82
C THR A 127 4.62 16.36 -15.82
N ARG A 128 3.32 16.15 -16.01
CA ARG A 128 2.25 16.60 -15.11
C ARG A 128 2.37 15.95 -13.72
N TYR A 129 2.53 14.63 -13.66
CA TYR A 129 2.70 13.92 -12.38
C TYR A 129 4.00 14.29 -11.66
N VAL A 130 5.10 14.51 -12.39
CA VAL A 130 6.37 14.98 -11.80
C VAL A 130 6.18 16.35 -11.16
N LYS A 131 5.56 17.31 -11.88
CA LYS A 131 5.25 18.64 -11.34
C LYS A 131 4.36 18.57 -10.09
N LEU A 132 3.36 17.69 -10.08
CA LEU A 132 2.49 17.50 -8.92
C LEU A 132 3.28 16.99 -7.70
N VAL A 133 4.14 15.98 -7.88
CA VAL A 133 4.99 15.45 -6.80
C VAL A 133 5.94 16.51 -6.26
N ASP A 134 6.56 17.29 -7.14
CA ASP A 134 7.50 18.34 -6.75
C ASP A 134 6.76 19.44 -5.97
N SER A 135 5.59 19.88 -6.45
CA SER A 135 4.76 20.87 -5.76
C SER A 135 4.31 20.41 -4.37
N VAL A 136 3.86 19.16 -4.23
CA VAL A 136 3.47 18.62 -2.91
C VAL A 136 4.66 18.58 -1.95
N ARG A 137 5.86 18.25 -2.44
CA ARG A 137 7.08 18.26 -1.62
C ARG A 137 7.47 19.67 -1.18
N GLU A 138 7.38 20.66 -2.08
CA GLU A 138 7.64 22.07 -1.76
C GLU A 138 6.66 22.61 -0.71
N ASN A 139 5.40 22.15 -0.75
CA ASN A 139 4.35 22.52 0.20
C ASN A 139 4.44 21.75 1.54
N GLY A 140 5.48 20.93 1.72
CA GLY A 140 5.72 20.16 2.94
C GLY A 140 4.78 18.95 3.12
N GLY A 141 4.15 18.47 2.04
CA GLY A 141 3.38 17.23 2.02
C GLY A 141 4.27 15.99 1.87
N VAL A 142 3.79 14.85 2.38
CA VAL A 142 4.51 13.58 2.32
C VAL A 142 4.10 12.81 1.05
N VAL A 143 5.05 12.59 0.14
CA VAL A 143 4.80 11.79 -1.07
C VAL A 143 5.20 10.34 -0.85
N ARG A 144 4.27 9.41 -1.11
CA ARG A 144 4.47 7.97 -1.04
C ARG A 144 4.27 7.35 -2.43
N ILE A 145 5.35 6.77 -2.96
CA ILE A 145 5.34 6.10 -4.27
C ILE A 145 5.18 4.60 -4.07
N PHE A 146 4.09 4.06 -4.60
CA PHE A 146 3.69 2.65 -4.56
C PHE A 146 4.21 1.93 -5.81
N SER A 147 4.68 0.69 -5.61
CA SER A 147 5.01 -0.18 -6.74
C SER A 147 3.73 -0.82 -7.27
N SER A 148 3.46 -0.72 -8.58
CA SER A 148 2.32 -1.40 -9.21
C SER A 148 2.38 -2.93 -9.07
N LEU A 149 3.58 -3.50 -8.89
CA LEU A 149 3.78 -4.93 -8.61
C LEU A 149 3.42 -5.36 -7.18
N HIS A 150 3.13 -4.42 -6.28
CA HIS A 150 2.70 -4.73 -4.92
C HIS A 150 1.18 -4.64 -4.82
N VAL A 151 0.57 -5.45 -3.96
CA VAL A 151 -0.89 -5.55 -3.81
C VAL A 151 -1.51 -4.19 -3.44
N SER A 152 -0.82 -3.36 -2.65
CA SER A 152 -1.28 -2.00 -2.35
C SER A 152 -1.24 -1.07 -3.57
N GLY A 153 -0.26 -1.24 -4.47
CA GLY A 153 -0.20 -0.52 -5.74
C GLY A 153 -1.27 -0.98 -6.72
N GLU A 154 -1.58 -2.28 -6.78
CA GLU A 154 -2.72 -2.81 -7.56
C GLU A 154 -4.04 -2.18 -7.11
N GLN A 155 -4.27 -2.06 -5.79
CA GLN A 155 -5.45 -1.39 -5.23
C GLN A 155 -5.48 0.11 -5.56
N LEU A 156 -4.35 0.81 -5.43
CA LEU A 156 -4.29 2.23 -5.77
C LEU A 156 -4.51 2.47 -7.27
N ASN A 157 -4.02 1.58 -8.14
CA ASN A 157 -4.26 1.62 -9.58
C ASN A 157 -5.74 1.46 -9.94
N GLN A 158 -6.50 0.66 -9.18
CA GLN A 158 -7.95 0.57 -9.35
C GLN A 158 -8.65 1.92 -9.03
N LEU A 159 -8.04 2.75 -8.19
CA LEU A 159 -8.46 4.12 -7.87
C LEU A 159 -7.74 5.15 -8.75
N THR A 160 -7.53 4.86 -10.04
CA THR A 160 -6.83 5.70 -11.04
C THR A 160 -5.32 5.89 -10.84
N GLY A 161 -4.72 5.30 -9.80
CA GLY A 161 -3.29 5.34 -9.52
C GLY A 161 -2.80 6.58 -8.75
N VAL A 162 -3.68 7.57 -8.51
CA VAL A 162 -3.37 8.77 -7.70
C VAL A 162 -4.46 9.02 -6.67
N ALA A 163 -4.03 9.21 -5.43
CA ALA A 163 -4.90 9.62 -4.33
C ALA A 163 -4.18 10.57 -3.38
N ALA A 164 -4.94 11.37 -2.64
CA ALA A 164 -4.40 12.30 -1.65
C ALA A 164 -5.27 12.34 -0.39
N ILE A 165 -4.60 12.44 0.75
CA ILE A 165 -5.20 12.72 2.06
C ILE A 165 -4.94 14.19 2.38
N LEU A 166 -5.99 14.92 2.78
CA LEU A 166 -5.94 16.35 3.06
C LEU A 166 -5.83 16.68 4.55
N ARG A 167 -5.17 17.79 4.85
CA ARG A 167 -5.03 18.39 6.18
C ARG A 167 -6.35 18.97 6.68
N PHE A 168 -7.11 19.59 5.78
CA PHE A 168 -8.41 20.20 6.04
C PHE A 168 -9.38 19.88 4.90
N PRO A 169 -10.69 19.83 5.15
CA PRO A 169 -11.68 19.57 4.12
C PRO A 169 -11.74 20.73 3.13
N VAL A 170 -11.84 20.43 1.84
CA VAL A 170 -11.99 21.43 0.77
C VAL A 170 -13.35 21.19 0.11
N ALA A 171 -14.30 22.07 0.38
CA ALA A 171 -15.73 21.89 0.03
C ALA A 171 -16.02 21.90 -1.49
N ASP A 172 -15.15 22.48 -2.31
CA ASP A 172 -15.38 22.70 -3.76
C ASP A 172 -14.88 21.55 -4.67
N LEU A 173 -14.43 20.42 -4.10
CA LEU A 173 -13.83 19.33 -4.89
C LEU A 173 -14.82 18.25 -5.34
N SER A 174 -16.04 18.25 -4.79
CA SER A 174 -17.07 17.22 -5.00
C SER A 174 -17.99 17.45 -6.20
N GLU A 175 -17.91 18.62 -6.87
CA GLU A 175 -18.86 19.00 -7.94
C GLU A 175 -18.74 18.16 -9.23
N ASP A 176 -17.71 17.30 -9.40
CA ASP A 176 -17.50 16.55 -10.64
C ASP A 176 -18.02 15.09 -10.62
N GLU A 177 -18.58 14.57 -9.51
CA GLU A 177 -19.17 13.21 -9.44
C GLU A 177 -20.63 13.11 -9.93
N SER A 178 -21.10 14.06 -10.74
CA SER A 178 -22.42 13.99 -11.42
C SER A 178 -22.33 14.01 -12.95
N SER A 179 -21.29 13.39 -13.52
CA SER A 179 -21.28 12.99 -14.94
C SER A 179 -20.95 11.50 -15.07
N SER A 180 -21.90 10.68 -14.65
CA SER A 180 -22.07 9.34 -15.19
C SER A 180 -22.88 9.44 -16.50
N GLY A 181 -22.24 9.21 -17.65
CA GLY A 181 -22.92 8.93 -18.92
C GLY A 181 -22.31 9.59 -20.16
N GLU A 182 -22.01 8.75 -21.16
CA GLU A 182 -21.80 9.05 -22.59
C GLU A 182 -20.39 9.48 -23.03
N ASP A 183 -19.57 8.49 -23.45
CA ASP A 183 -19.38 8.12 -24.87
C ASP A 183 -18.67 6.76 -25.01
#